data_AF-A0A4Q4NGH1-F1
#
_entry.id   AF-A0A4Q4NGH1-F1
#
_cell.length_a   1.000
_cell.length_b   1.000
_cell.length_c   1.000
_cell.angle_alpha   90.00
_cell.angle_beta   90.00
_cell.angle_gamma   90.00
#
_symmetry.space_group_name_H-M   'P 1'
#
loop_
_entity.id
_entity.type
_entity.pdbx_description
1 polymer ?
#
loop_
_entity_poly.entity_id
_entity_poly.type
_entity_poly.pdbx_seq_one_letter_code
_entity_poly.pdbx_strand_id
1 'polypeptide(L)'
;MADHITGNACGYFLNATSNNPVLMSGFRVENDTETSRGETLLMRTLPLVTNPSRQPLYGGSINFKHIRYPLLDTLVVSSPGGTAESVYEKKIPVAQECMLSWCVKTLRSSYSNGGYEEQVVDTFMNTTSVEEWPWWTEDHADIQVTDTEFRAKISILPPSMKTDEIPFGVSNDTILDIVVILDEIFPSFLTVANSTAQPFIKIRTSAVDNAFFRSVRFSPWLAPNNVTYHMERMAQAMTNVIRSDAGVNEMITGAAYALETYVAVHWAWLTFPLIMLLLSSIFLVATMLKTSRDIHGDIGTWKTSAMPTLMYSLPQHMQNDIISTTSSGGQGSRRVRIRLLPKQGWRVSGQVQLAPMAPPGFI
;
A
#
# COMPACT_ATOMS: atom_id res chain seq x y z
N MET A 1 -18.32 39.39 -35.90
CA MET A 1 -17.56 40.56 -36.39
C MET A 1 -17.29 41.44 -35.17
N ALA A 2 -16.22 41.12 -34.43
CA ALA A 2 -15.87 41.79 -33.18
C ALA A 2 -14.81 42.86 -33.46
N ASP A 3 -15.02 44.05 -32.89
CA ASP A 3 -14.16 45.21 -32.99
C ASP A 3 -12.70 44.84 -32.66
N HIS A 4 -11.82 45.03 -33.64
CA HIS A 4 -10.39 44.81 -33.50
C HIS A 4 -9.81 45.94 -32.64
N ILE A 5 -9.79 45.78 -31.32
CA ILE A 5 -8.94 46.60 -30.46
C ILE A 5 -7.49 46.26 -30.85
N THR A 6 -6.86 47.14 -31.65
CA THR A 6 -5.45 47.09 -32.01
C THR A 6 -4.60 47.33 -30.77
N GLY A 7 -4.35 46.27 -30.00
CA GLY A 7 -3.32 46.27 -28.98
C GLY A 7 -1.97 45.98 -29.62
N ASN A 8 -1.04 46.93 -29.56
CA ASN A 8 0.34 46.68 -29.96
C ASN A 8 0.97 45.69 -28.96
N ALA A 9 1.60 44.63 -29.47
CA ALA A 9 2.26 43.61 -28.65
C ALA A 9 3.67 43.34 -29.19
N CYS A 10 4.63 43.14 -28.29
CA CYS A 10 6.00 42.78 -28.63
C CYS A 10 6.26 41.33 -28.21
N GLY A 11 6.83 40.52 -29.10
CA GLY A 11 7.15 39.13 -28.79
C GLY A 11 7.35 38.23 -30.00
N TYR A 12 7.24 36.93 -29.75
CA TYR A 12 7.34 35.86 -30.75
C TYR A 12 5.95 35.48 -31.25
N PHE A 13 5.79 35.52 -32.56
CA PHE A 13 4.54 35.22 -33.24
C PHE A 13 4.68 33.98 -34.12
N LEU A 14 3.63 33.16 -34.15
CA LEU A 14 3.47 32.13 -35.16
C LEU A 14 2.88 32.78 -36.43
N ASN A 15 3.49 32.46 -37.58
CA ASN A 15 3.13 33.01 -38.89
C ASN A 15 3.10 34.56 -38.90
N ALA A 16 4.17 35.18 -38.42
CA ALA A 16 4.32 36.63 -38.22
C ALA A 16 4.03 37.49 -39.47
N THR A 17 4.28 36.96 -40.67
CA THR A 17 4.07 37.68 -41.95
C THR A 17 2.65 37.53 -42.51
N SER A 18 1.79 36.78 -41.85
CA SER A 18 0.40 36.61 -42.28
C SER A 18 -0.48 37.79 -41.84
N ASN A 19 -1.68 37.88 -42.42
CA ASN A 19 -2.67 38.89 -42.03
C ASN A 19 -3.16 38.72 -40.59
N ASN A 20 -3.04 37.51 -40.01
CA ASN A 20 -3.52 37.17 -38.67
C ASN A 20 -2.39 36.48 -37.85
N PRO A 21 -1.33 37.21 -37.45
CA PRO A 21 -0.24 36.62 -36.69
C PRO A 21 -0.69 36.25 -35.27
N VAL A 22 -0.22 35.11 -34.76
CA VAL A 22 -0.63 34.61 -33.44
C VAL A 22 0.50 34.79 -32.43
N LEU A 23 0.31 35.65 -31.43
CA LEU A 23 1.31 35.83 -30.36
C LEU A 23 1.42 34.56 -29.52
N MET A 24 2.63 33.98 -29.45
CA MET A 24 2.94 32.77 -28.69
C MET A 24 3.67 33.06 -27.38
N SER A 25 4.48 34.12 -27.34
CA SER A 25 5.10 34.63 -26.12
C SER A 25 5.44 36.11 -26.31
N GLY A 26 5.14 36.96 -25.32
CA GLY A 26 5.36 38.40 -25.44
C GLY A 26 4.59 39.20 -24.41
N PHE A 27 4.54 40.51 -24.57
CA PHE A 27 3.78 41.41 -23.70
C PHE A 27 3.07 42.50 -24.49
N ARG A 28 1.95 42.98 -23.95
CA ARG A 28 1.21 44.13 -24.49
C ARG A 28 1.98 45.42 -24.26
N VAL A 29 1.96 46.33 -25.20
CA VAL A 29 2.55 47.67 -25.10
C VAL A 29 1.41 48.67 -24.91
N GLU A 30 1.39 49.40 -23.79
CA GLU A 30 0.25 50.26 -23.42
C GLU A 30 0.28 51.66 -24.03
N ASN A 31 1.46 52.17 -24.37
CA ASN A 31 1.69 53.38 -25.15
C ASN A 31 2.71 53.00 -26.23
N ASP A 32 2.76 53.68 -27.38
CA ASP A 32 3.77 53.41 -28.45
C ASP A 32 5.25 53.59 -28.01
N THR A 33 5.50 53.75 -26.71
CA THR A 33 6.80 53.66 -26.06
C THR A 33 6.99 52.27 -25.44
N GLU A 34 8.11 51.59 -25.77
CA GLU A 34 8.49 50.27 -25.20
C GLU A 34 8.61 50.24 -23.66
N THR A 35 8.45 51.39 -23.00
CA THR A 35 8.65 51.60 -21.56
C THR A 35 7.48 51.14 -20.68
N SER A 36 6.22 51.23 -21.14
CA SER A 36 5.06 50.78 -20.36
C SER A 36 4.61 49.39 -20.81
N ARG A 37 5.12 48.38 -20.11
CA ARG A 37 4.80 46.96 -20.33
C ARG A 37 3.46 46.63 -19.67
N GLY A 38 2.52 46.13 -20.45
CA GLY A 38 1.25 45.61 -19.97
C GLY A 38 1.31 44.11 -19.69
N GLU A 39 0.16 43.45 -19.84
CA GLU A 39 0.00 42.01 -19.61
C GLU A 39 1.01 41.19 -20.44
N THR A 40 1.66 40.24 -19.78
CA THR A 40 2.72 39.39 -20.33
C THR A 40 2.22 37.95 -20.49
N LEU A 41 2.41 37.37 -21.66
CA LEU A 41 2.08 36.01 -22.04
C LEU A 41 3.25 35.07 -21.72
N LEU A 42 3.09 34.27 -20.66
CA LEU A 42 4.08 33.30 -20.21
C LEU A 42 3.95 31.94 -20.87
N MET A 43 2.73 31.53 -21.23
CA MET A 43 2.46 30.24 -21.88
C MET A 43 1.23 30.35 -22.78
N ARG A 44 1.28 29.69 -23.92
CA ARG A 44 0.15 29.51 -24.82
C ARG A 44 0.10 28.07 -25.31
N THR A 45 -1.08 27.47 -25.25
CA THR A 45 -1.39 26.28 -26.02
C THR A 45 -2.23 26.68 -27.24
N LEU A 46 -1.90 26.10 -28.40
CA LEU A 46 -2.57 26.39 -29.65
C LEU A 46 -2.83 25.08 -30.38
N PRO A 47 -4.07 24.56 -30.39
CA PRO A 47 -4.44 23.45 -31.25
C PRO A 47 -4.10 23.75 -32.71
N LEU A 48 -3.68 22.73 -33.46
CA LEU A 48 -3.42 22.83 -34.90
C LEU A 48 -4.68 22.60 -35.76
N VAL A 49 -5.85 22.77 -35.14
CA VAL A 49 -7.17 22.72 -35.77
C VAL A 49 -8.02 23.89 -35.28
N THR A 50 -8.94 24.36 -36.11
CA THR A 50 -9.93 25.36 -35.70
C THR A 50 -11.02 24.73 -34.83
N ASN A 51 -11.62 25.53 -33.96
CA ASN A 51 -12.77 25.16 -33.16
C ASN A 51 -13.89 26.18 -33.45
N PRO A 52 -15.11 25.78 -33.82
CA PRO A 52 -15.60 24.38 -33.91
C PRO A 52 -15.39 23.71 -35.28
N SER A 53 -14.94 24.42 -36.31
CA SER A 53 -14.95 23.90 -37.69
C SER A 53 -13.92 22.80 -38.02
N ARG A 54 -13.03 22.44 -37.07
CA ARG A 54 -12.02 21.36 -37.19
C ARG A 54 -11.17 21.46 -38.47
N GLN A 55 -10.93 22.66 -39.01
CA GLN A 55 -10.09 22.84 -40.18
C GLN A 55 -8.61 22.87 -39.75
N PRO A 56 -7.68 22.25 -40.52
CA PRO A 56 -6.28 22.25 -40.17
C PRO A 56 -5.70 23.67 -40.20
N LEU A 57 -5.07 24.09 -39.10
CA LEU A 57 -4.30 25.33 -39.05
C LEU A 57 -2.89 25.07 -39.56
N TYR A 58 -2.38 25.96 -40.43
CA TYR A 58 -1.01 25.91 -40.97
C TYR A 58 -0.65 24.58 -41.69
N GLY A 59 -1.65 23.87 -42.23
CA GLY A 59 -1.45 22.56 -42.86
C GLY A 59 -1.54 21.37 -41.92
N GLY A 60 -1.95 21.58 -40.66
CA GLY A 60 -2.15 20.54 -39.65
C GLY A 60 -0.88 20.21 -38.86
N SER A 61 -0.78 18.96 -38.40
CA SER A 61 0.37 18.49 -37.61
C SER A 61 1.71 18.75 -38.30
N ILE A 62 2.72 19.12 -37.52
CA ILE A 62 4.08 19.39 -37.99
C ILE A 62 4.91 18.10 -37.96
N ASN A 63 5.02 17.46 -36.81
CA ASN A 63 5.85 16.27 -36.57
C ASN A 63 5.04 14.96 -36.57
N PHE A 64 3.74 15.02 -36.32
CA PHE A 64 2.87 13.83 -36.15
C PHE A 64 1.93 13.58 -37.34
N LYS A 65 2.31 14.00 -38.56
CA LYS A 65 1.55 13.78 -39.81
C LYS A 65 1.21 12.32 -40.13
N HIS A 66 2.00 11.40 -39.58
CA HIS A 66 1.82 9.96 -39.75
C HIS A 66 0.79 9.39 -38.76
N ILE A 67 0.36 10.15 -37.76
CA ILE A 67 -0.57 9.67 -36.75
C ILE A 67 -2.01 9.84 -37.23
N ARG A 68 -2.73 8.73 -37.13
CA ARG A 68 -4.14 8.67 -37.50
C ARG A 68 -5.01 9.23 -36.38
N TYR A 69 -5.90 10.15 -36.74
CA TYR A 69 -6.98 10.70 -35.89
C TYR A 69 -6.52 11.09 -34.47
N PRO A 70 -5.60 12.06 -34.33
CA PRO A 70 -5.21 12.55 -33.02
C PRO A 70 -6.42 13.15 -32.28
N LEU A 71 -6.53 12.83 -31.00
CA LEU A 71 -7.49 13.44 -30.07
C LEU A 71 -7.11 14.89 -29.77
N LEU A 72 -5.81 15.13 -29.62
CA LEU A 72 -5.22 16.45 -29.43
C LEU A 72 -3.98 16.54 -30.29
N ASP A 73 -3.84 17.67 -30.98
CA ASP A 73 -2.62 18.07 -31.66
C ASP A 73 -2.43 19.56 -31.43
N THR A 74 -1.44 19.93 -30.60
CA THR A 74 -1.31 21.29 -30.09
C THR A 74 0.14 21.71 -29.92
N LEU A 75 0.42 22.98 -30.23
CA LEU A 75 1.67 23.63 -29.89
C LEU A 75 1.58 24.17 -28.46
N VAL A 76 2.47 23.73 -27.59
CA VAL A 76 2.67 24.28 -26.26
C VAL A 76 3.92 25.14 -26.30
N VAL A 77 3.74 26.45 -26.13
CA VAL A 77 4.82 27.44 -26.12
C VAL A 77 4.88 28.11 -24.76
N SER A 78 6.06 28.17 -24.16
CA SER A 78 6.26 28.79 -22.86
C SER A 78 7.53 29.63 -22.79
N SER A 79 7.52 30.62 -21.92
CA SER A 79 8.66 31.47 -21.59
C SER A 79 9.78 30.64 -20.93
N PRO A 80 11.07 30.89 -21.25
CA PRO A 80 12.17 30.16 -20.64
C PRO A 80 12.21 30.33 -19.12
N GLY A 81 12.18 29.21 -18.40
CA GLY A 81 12.12 29.21 -16.94
C GLY A 81 10.78 29.71 -16.35
N GLY A 82 9.78 29.99 -17.20
CA GLY A 82 8.43 30.36 -16.75
C GLY A 82 8.32 31.76 -16.15
N THR A 83 9.25 32.66 -16.47
CA THR A 83 9.37 33.98 -15.84
C THR A 83 9.01 35.11 -16.80
N ALA A 84 8.44 36.19 -16.26
CA ALA A 84 8.14 37.39 -17.05
C ALA A 84 9.41 38.09 -17.53
N GLU A 85 10.48 38.05 -16.71
CA GLU A 85 11.80 38.58 -17.01
C GLU A 85 12.35 38.01 -18.32
N SER A 86 12.24 36.68 -18.51
CA SER A 86 12.70 36.04 -19.73
C SER A 86 11.98 36.55 -20.99
N VAL A 87 10.69 36.90 -20.85
CA VAL A 87 9.88 37.47 -21.93
C VAL A 87 10.31 38.91 -22.20
N TYR A 88 10.56 39.71 -21.16
CA TYR A 88 11.04 41.09 -21.28
C TYR A 88 12.43 41.19 -21.90
N GLU A 89 13.29 40.22 -21.63
CA GLU A 89 14.62 40.07 -22.23
C GLU A 89 14.57 39.55 -23.67
N LYS A 90 13.36 39.31 -24.22
CA LYS A 90 13.16 38.79 -25.58
C LYS A 90 13.91 37.47 -25.81
N LYS A 91 13.97 36.59 -24.79
CA LYS A 91 14.56 35.26 -24.92
C LYS A 91 13.66 34.36 -25.77
N ILE A 92 14.28 33.49 -26.58
CA ILE A 92 13.57 32.55 -27.45
C ILE A 92 12.72 31.60 -26.58
N PRO A 93 11.40 31.49 -26.82
CA PRO A 93 10.52 30.64 -26.03
C PRO A 93 10.76 29.15 -26.30
N VAL A 94 10.41 28.32 -25.32
CA VAL A 94 10.42 26.86 -25.47
C VAL A 94 9.12 26.45 -26.14
N ALA A 95 9.22 25.89 -27.34
CA ALA A 95 8.08 25.44 -28.14
C ALA A 95 8.19 23.93 -28.38
N GLN A 96 7.07 23.22 -28.23
CA GLN A 96 6.96 21.81 -28.53
C GLN A 96 5.56 21.49 -29.07
N GLU A 97 5.48 20.55 -29.99
CA GLU A 97 4.22 19.99 -30.45
C GLU A 97 3.89 18.76 -29.58
N CYS A 98 2.68 18.72 -29.06
CA CYS A 98 2.16 17.64 -28.24
C CYS A 98 0.98 17.02 -28.95
N MET A 99 0.97 15.68 -28.99
CA MET A 99 -0.10 14.91 -29.61
C MET A 99 -0.58 13.82 -28.66
N LEU A 100 -1.91 13.64 -28.62
CA LEU A 100 -2.57 12.56 -27.92
C LEU A 100 -3.39 11.73 -28.92
N SER A 101 -3.24 10.41 -28.89
CA SER A 101 -4.00 9.51 -29.76
C SER A 101 -4.25 8.16 -29.07
N TRP A 102 -5.18 7.39 -29.64
CA TRP A 102 -5.48 6.04 -29.18
C TRP A 102 -4.36 5.08 -29.55
N CYS A 103 -4.00 4.22 -28.59
CA CYS A 103 -3.04 3.14 -28.77
C CYS A 103 -3.47 1.90 -27.98
N VAL A 104 -2.92 0.75 -28.34
CA VAL A 104 -3.09 -0.51 -27.62
C VAL A 104 -1.82 -0.78 -26.84
N LYS A 105 -1.96 -1.00 -25.52
CA LYS A 105 -0.83 -1.32 -24.64
C LYS A 105 -0.94 -2.76 -24.15
N THR A 106 0.12 -3.52 -24.29
CA THR A 106 0.26 -4.83 -23.65
C THR A 106 0.87 -4.61 -22.27
N LEU A 107 0.16 -5.03 -21.23
CA LEU A 107 0.60 -4.88 -19.84
C LEU A 107 0.95 -6.23 -19.23
N ARG A 108 2.02 -6.25 -18.45
CA ARG A 108 2.34 -7.35 -17.54
C ARG A 108 1.97 -6.91 -16.13
N SER A 109 0.89 -7.48 -15.61
CA SER A 109 0.43 -7.24 -14.25
C SER A 109 1.01 -8.28 -13.29
N SER A 110 1.36 -7.85 -12.09
CA SER A 110 1.76 -8.74 -11.00
C SER A 110 1.10 -8.29 -9.69
N TYR A 111 0.69 -9.27 -8.89
CA TYR A 111 0.11 -9.02 -7.57
C TYR A 111 0.85 -9.85 -6.54
N SER A 112 1.53 -9.19 -5.61
CA SER A 112 2.29 -9.84 -4.54
C SER A 112 2.10 -9.11 -3.22
N ASN A 113 1.72 -9.85 -2.17
CA ASN A 113 1.58 -9.33 -0.81
C ASN A 113 0.76 -8.02 -0.69
N GLY A 114 -0.35 -7.91 -1.42
CA GLY A 114 -1.19 -6.71 -1.43
C GLY A 114 -0.74 -5.60 -2.40
N GLY A 115 0.46 -5.70 -2.98
CA GLY A 115 0.98 -4.79 -3.98
C GLY A 115 0.56 -5.20 -5.39
N TYR A 116 -0.08 -4.28 -6.11
CA TYR A 116 -0.38 -4.40 -7.53
C TYR A 116 0.62 -3.57 -8.34
N GLU A 117 1.29 -4.18 -9.31
CA GLU A 117 2.23 -3.51 -10.21
C GLU A 117 1.91 -3.90 -11.66
N GLU A 118 1.84 -2.90 -12.54
CA GLU A 118 1.71 -3.10 -13.98
C GLU A 118 2.91 -2.50 -14.69
N GLN A 119 3.47 -3.25 -15.64
CA GLN A 119 4.53 -2.78 -16.52
C GLN A 119 4.04 -2.84 -17.96
N VAL A 120 4.23 -1.74 -18.70
CA VAL A 120 3.94 -1.70 -20.14
C VAL A 120 5.02 -2.49 -20.85
N VAL A 121 4.63 -3.59 -21.51
CA VAL A 121 5.51 -4.47 -22.27
C VAL A 121 5.63 -3.99 -23.71
N ASP A 122 4.51 -3.61 -24.32
CA ASP A 122 4.45 -3.15 -25.70
C ASP A 122 3.39 -2.06 -25.87
N THR A 123 3.57 -1.20 -26.87
CA THR A 123 2.61 -0.17 -27.25
C THR A 123 2.51 -0.12 -28.76
N PHE A 124 1.32 -0.42 -29.27
CA PHE A 124 1.02 -0.39 -30.69
C PHE A 124 0.08 0.77 -31.02
N MET A 125 0.41 1.50 -32.08
CA MET A 125 -0.41 2.60 -32.59
C MET A 125 -0.41 2.56 -34.12
N ASN A 126 -1.55 2.85 -34.73
CA ASN A 126 -1.66 2.93 -36.18
C ASN A 126 -1.00 4.22 -36.68
N THR A 127 0.11 4.07 -37.41
CA THR A 127 0.87 5.18 -38.02
C THR A 127 0.62 5.32 -39.52
N THR A 128 -0.48 4.77 -40.02
CA THR A 128 -0.83 4.87 -41.44
C THR A 128 -1.55 6.18 -41.68
N SER A 129 -0.96 7.06 -42.49
CA SER A 129 -1.60 8.29 -42.94
C SER A 129 -2.92 7.97 -43.64
N VAL A 130 -3.98 8.69 -43.26
CA VAL A 130 -5.27 8.63 -43.94
C VAL A 130 -5.43 9.90 -44.76
N GLU A 131 -5.78 9.73 -46.03
CA GLU A 131 -5.97 10.86 -46.95
C GLU A 131 -7.29 11.61 -46.69
N GLU A 132 -8.29 10.92 -46.14
CA GLU A 132 -9.62 11.47 -45.86
C GLU A 132 -9.70 12.10 -44.46
N TRP A 133 -10.22 13.34 -44.41
CA TRP A 133 -10.47 14.07 -43.17
C TRP A 133 -11.68 13.46 -42.44
N PRO A 134 -11.56 13.03 -41.17
CA PRO A 134 -12.59 12.23 -40.49
C PRO A 134 -13.74 13.05 -39.90
N TRP A 135 -13.63 14.38 -39.92
CA TRP A 135 -14.61 15.29 -39.31
C TRP A 135 -15.54 15.84 -40.37
N TRP A 136 -16.82 15.85 -40.04
CA TRP A 136 -17.84 16.57 -40.79
C TRP A 136 -18.35 17.72 -39.92
N THR A 137 -18.45 18.91 -40.50
CA THR A 137 -18.91 20.11 -39.80
C THR A 137 -19.87 20.91 -40.66
N GLU A 138 -20.98 21.35 -40.09
CA GLU A 138 -21.96 22.21 -40.74
C GLU A 138 -22.25 23.43 -39.85
N ASP A 139 -22.17 24.63 -40.42
CA ASP A 139 -22.37 25.89 -39.69
C ASP A 139 -23.78 26.43 -39.92
N HIS A 140 -24.56 26.54 -38.85
CA HIS A 140 -25.92 27.06 -38.83
C HIS A 140 -25.91 28.49 -38.29
N ALA A 141 -25.62 29.44 -39.17
CA ALA A 141 -25.45 30.85 -38.84
C ALA A 141 -26.72 31.51 -38.25
N ASP A 142 -27.90 30.96 -38.55
CA ASP A 142 -29.21 31.43 -38.06
C ASP A 142 -29.40 31.18 -36.57
N ILE A 143 -28.89 30.06 -36.06
CA ILE A 143 -28.97 29.69 -34.63
C ILE A 143 -27.63 29.81 -33.90
N GLN A 144 -26.56 30.24 -34.58
CA GLN A 144 -25.20 30.36 -34.04
C GLN A 144 -24.64 29.05 -33.47
N VAL A 145 -24.93 27.94 -34.16
CA VAL A 145 -24.47 26.59 -33.79
C VAL A 145 -23.70 26.00 -34.96
N THR A 146 -22.61 25.30 -34.64
CA THR A 146 -21.88 24.50 -35.63
C THR A 146 -21.98 23.03 -35.22
N ASP A 147 -22.61 22.22 -36.05
CA ASP A 147 -22.68 20.78 -35.85
C ASP A 147 -21.33 20.15 -36.21
N THR A 148 -20.86 19.23 -35.37
CA THR A 148 -19.57 18.56 -35.54
C THR A 148 -19.73 17.07 -35.28
N GLU A 149 -19.37 16.26 -36.27
CA GLU A 149 -19.43 14.81 -36.19
C GLU A 149 -18.08 14.18 -36.53
N PHE A 150 -17.72 13.15 -35.77
CA PHE A 150 -16.63 12.25 -36.14
C PHE A 150 -17.20 11.05 -36.92
N ARG A 151 -16.78 10.84 -38.16
CA ARG A 151 -17.36 9.81 -39.05
C ARG A 151 -16.45 8.62 -39.33
N ALA A 152 -15.18 8.67 -38.92
CA ALA A 152 -14.26 7.58 -39.17
C ALA A 152 -14.44 6.42 -38.18
N LYS A 153 -14.18 5.19 -38.65
CA LYS A 153 -14.17 3.99 -37.80
C LYS A 153 -12.80 3.79 -37.16
N ILE A 154 -12.73 3.81 -35.82
CA ILE A 154 -11.51 3.47 -35.09
C ILE A 154 -11.47 1.96 -34.81
N SER A 155 -10.53 1.28 -35.46
CA SER A 155 -10.18 -0.10 -35.17
C SER A 155 -8.66 -0.27 -35.23
N ILE A 156 -8.07 -0.74 -34.14
CA ILE A 156 -6.64 -0.94 -33.94
C ILE A 156 -6.41 -2.45 -33.73
N LEU A 157 -5.66 -3.05 -34.65
CA LEU A 157 -5.30 -4.47 -34.60
C LEU A 157 -3.78 -4.56 -34.48
N PRO A 158 -3.23 -4.86 -33.29
CA PRO A 158 -1.79 -5.02 -33.13
C PRO A 158 -1.30 -6.28 -33.88
N PRO A 159 -0.07 -6.28 -34.43
CA PRO A 159 0.48 -7.42 -35.17
C PRO A 159 0.57 -8.73 -34.37
N SER A 160 0.58 -8.63 -33.03
CA SER A 160 0.56 -9.78 -32.12
C SER A 160 -0.78 -10.52 -32.07
N MET A 161 -1.84 -9.92 -32.61
CA MET A 161 -3.20 -10.45 -32.57
C MET A 161 -3.52 -11.26 -33.84
N LYS A 162 -4.31 -12.33 -33.72
CA LYS A 162 -4.80 -13.08 -34.88
C LYS A 162 -5.89 -12.27 -35.60
N THR A 163 -5.96 -12.38 -36.92
CA THR A 163 -6.91 -11.62 -37.75
C THR A 163 -8.39 -11.90 -37.44
N ASP A 164 -8.70 -13.05 -36.83
CA ASP A 164 -10.06 -13.45 -36.46
C ASP A 164 -10.53 -12.87 -35.11
N GLU A 165 -9.62 -12.22 -34.37
CA GLU A 165 -9.97 -11.61 -33.08
C GLU A 165 -10.58 -10.20 -33.26
N ILE A 166 -11.39 -9.79 -32.29
CA ILE A 166 -12.10 -8.51 -32.34
C ILE A 166 -11.07 -7.37 -32.18
N PRO A 167 -11.00 -6.41 -33.12
CA PRO A 167 -10.05 -5.31 -33.03
C PRO A 167 -10.42 -4.36 -31.87
N PHE A 168 -9.41 -3.73 -31.28
CA PHE A 168 -9.63 -2.70 -30.26
C PHE A 168 -10.18 -1.43 -30.92
N GLY A 169 -11.14 -0.77 -30.30
CA GLY A 169 -11.73 0.44 -30.86
C GLY A 169 -12.59 1.17 -29.84
N VAL A 170 -12.98 2.38 -30.21
CA VAL A 170 -13.93 3.22 -29.46
C VAL A 170 -15.01 3.71 -30.42
N SER A 171 -16.17 4.08 -29.89
CA SER A 171 -17.24 4.64 -30.71
C SER A 171 -16.89 6.06 -31.16
N ASN A 172 -17.59 6.52 -32.20
CA ASN A 172 -17.43 7.87 -32.72
C ASN A 172 -17.84 8.93 -31.68
N ASP A 173 -18.88 8.65 -30.90
CA ASP A 173 -19.39 9.53 -29.84
C ASP A 173 -18.33 9.72 -28.74
N THR A 174 -17.66 8.64 -28.30
CA THR A 174 -16.60 8.74 -27.29
C THR A 174 -15.46 9.64 -27.73
N ILE A 175 -15.12 9.65 -29.02
CA ILE A 175 -14.08 10.53 -29.57
C ILE A 175 -14.55 11.97 -29.52
N LEU A 176 -15.77 12.24 -29.98
CA LEU A 176 -16.34 13.57 -29.97
C LEU A 176 -16.39 14.14 -28.54
N ASP A 177 -16.89 13.36 -27.57
CA ASP A 177 -16.98 13.76 -26.17
C ASP A 177 -15.61 14.14 -25.58
N ILE A 178 -14.57 13.33 -25.86
CA ILE A 178 -13.21 13.60 -25.38
C ILE A 178 -12.63 14.84 -26.06
N VAL A 179 -12.79 14.95 -27.38
CA VAL A 179 -12.24 16.07 -28.16
C VAL A 179 -12.89 17.38 -27.75
N VAL A 180 -14.20 17.43 -27.51
CA VAL A 180 -14.90 18.65 -27.06
C VAL A 180 -14.32 19.16 -25.73
N ILE A 181 -14.02 18.25 -24.79
CA ILE A 181 -13.38 18.64 -23.51
C ILE A 181 -11.97 19.19 -23.76
N LEU A 182 -11.19 18.55 -24.63
CA LEU A 182 -9.85 19.00 -24.98
C LEU A 182 -9.89 20.36 -25.69
N ASP A 183 -10.87 20.59 -26.55
CA ASP A 183 -11.07 21.84 -27.29
C ASP A 183 -11.52 23.02 -26.37
N GLU A 184 -11.98 22.75 -25.15
CA GLU A 184 -12.19 23.77 -24.12
C GLU A 184 -10.92 24.11 -23.32
N ILE A 185 -10.06 23.11 -23.08
CA ILE A 185 -8.81 23.23 -22.32
C ILE A 185 -7.69 23.80 -23.20
N PHE A 186 -7.71 23.44 -24.47
CA PHE A 186 -6.81 23.86 -25.54
C PHE A 186 -7.68 24.52 -26.62
N PRO A 187 -7.58 25.82 -26.90
CA PRO A 187 -6.51 26.75 -26.53
C PRO A 187 -6.62 27.32 -25.11
N SER A 188 -5.46 27.56 -24.49
CA SER A 188 -5.33 28.26 -23.22
C SER A 188 -4.08 29.13 -23.14
N PHE A 189 -4.16 30.19 -22.33
CA PHE A 189 -3.08 31.16 -22.12
C PHE A 189 -2.76 31.30 -20.64
N LEU A 190 -1.50 31.46 -20.28
CA LEU A 190 -1.07 31.88 -18.96
C LEU A 190 -0.48 33.28 -19.05
N THR A 191 -1.05 34.23 -18.32
CA THR A 191 -0.60 35.62 -18.34
C THR A 191 -0.33 36.17 -16.94
N VAL A 192 0.53 37.19 -16.88
CA VAL A 192 0.82 37.96 -15.66
C VAL A 192 0.74 39.45 -15.95
N ALA A 193 0.28 40.24 -14.98
CA ALA A 193 0.25 41.70 -15.10
C ALA A 193 1.65 42.32 -14.98
N ASN A 194 2.49 41.78 -14.11
CA ASN A 194 3.90 42.13 -13.93
C ASN A 194 4.66 40.93 -13.35
N SER A 195 5.99 41.04 -13.21
CA SER A 195 6.83 39.93 -12.73
C SER A 195 6.49 39.39 -11.34
N THR A 196 5.87 40.21 -10.48
CA THR A 196 5.50 39.84 -9.11
C THR A 196 4.03 39.42 -8.97
N ALA A 197 3.23 39.59 -10.02
CA ALA A 197 1.81 39.34 -9.99
C ALA A 197 1.50 37.83 -10.02
N GLN A 198 0.36 37.44 -9.45
CA GLN A 198 -0.13 36.07 -9.60
C GLN A 198 -0.53 35.80 -11.06
N PRO A 199 -0.17 34.62 -11.61
CA PRO A 199 -0.53 34.28 -12.98
C PRO A 199 -1.99 33.82 -13.07
N PHE A 200 -2.62 34.20 -14.18
CA PHE A 200 -3.98 33.79 -14.53
C PHE A 200 -3.95 32.89 -15.76
N ILE A 201 -4.63 31.76 -15.66
CA ILE A 201 -4.93 30.93 -16.83
C ILE A 201 -6.24 31.39 -17.45
N LYS A 202 -6.25 31.51 -18.77
CA LYS A 202 -7.42 31.79 -19.62
C LYS A 202 -7.73 30.52 -20.39
N ILE A 203 -8.94 30.01 -20.27
CA ILE A 203 -9.46 28.82 -20.98
C ILE A 203 -10.73 29.18 -21.74
N ARG A 204 -11.22 28.25 -22.58
CA ARG A 204 -12.39 28.49 -23.46
C ARG A 204 -12.23 29.71 -24.36
N THR A 205 -11.00 29.96 -24.81
CA THR A 205 -10.69 31.17 -25.59
C THR A 205 -11.13 31.09 -27.05
N SER A 206 -11.72 29.95 -27.46
CA SER A 206 -12.35 29.78 -28.78
C SER A 206 -13.65 30.60 -28.89
N ALA A 207 -14.34 30.84 -27.77
CA ALA A 207 -15.53 31.70 -27.72
C ALA A 207 -15.14 33.10 -27.25
N VAL A 208 -15.55 34.13 -27.99
CA VAL A 208 -15.15 35.53 -27.73
C VAL A 208 -15.68 36.04 -26.38
N ASP A 209 -16.89 35.64 -26.00
CA ASP A 209 -17.58 36.20 -24.83
C ASP A 209 -17.54 35.29 -23.59
N ASN A 210 -17.05 34.06 -23.72
CA ASN A 210 -17.13 33.02 -22.68
C ASN A 210 -15.76 32.57 -22.14
N ALA A 211 -14.71 33.38 -22.32
CA ALA A 211 -13.39 33.10 -21.79
C ALA A 211 -13.43 33.06 -20.25
N PHE A 212 -12.90 31.98 -19.67
CA PHE A 212 -12.85 31.81 -18.22
C PHE A 212 -11.44 32.10 -17.69
N PHE A 213 -11.37 32.83 -16.57
CA PHE A 213 -10.12 33.25 -15.95
C PHE A 213 -9.98 32.63 -14.57
N ARG A 214 -8.81 32.05 -14.27
CA ARG A 214 -8.53 31.46 -12.97
C ARG A 214 -7.11 31.78 -12.53
N SER A 215 -6.93 32.22 -11.29
CA SER A 215 -5.60 32.33 -10.71
C SER A 215 -5.03 30.93 -10.46
N VAL A 216 -3.76 30.73 -10.83
CA VAL A 216 -3.08 29.45 -10.66
C VAL A 216 -1.76 29.66 -9.93
N ARG A 217 -1.38 28.69 -9.11
CA ARG A 217 -0.06 28.66 -8.45
C ARG A 217 0.96 27.84 -9.22
N PHE A 218 0.48 26.91 -10.03
CA PHE A 218 1.29 25.95 -10.78
C PHE A 218 0.63 25.69 -12.13
N SER A 219 1.45 25.61 -13.18
CA SER A 219 1.03 25.20 -14.52
C SER A 219 2.01 24.16 -15.04
N PRO A 220 1.56 22.93 -15.37
CA PRO A 220 2.43 21.90 -15.92
C PRO A 220 2.93 22.23 -17.32
N TRP A 221 2.26 23.14 -18.03
CA TRP A 221 2.58 23.58 -19.40
C TRP A 221 3.69 24.63 -19.46
N LEU A 222 4.14 25.13 -18.32
CA LEU A 222 5.13 26.19 -18.21
C LEU A 222 6.53 25.59 -17.97
N ALA A 223 7.54 26.00 -18.75
CA ALA A 223 8.93 25.64 -18.47
C ALA A 223 9.35 26.12 -17.06
N PRO A 224 10.25 25.40 -16.35
CA PRO A 224 11.02 24.23 -16.77
C PRO A 224 10.31 22.88 -16.54
N ASN A 225 8.99 22.87 -16.31
CA ASN A 225 8.27 21.61 -16.09
C ASN A 225 8.32 20.70 -17.33
N ASN A 226 8.34 19.39 -17.08
CA ASN A 226 8.36 18.39 -18.14
C ASN A 226 6.94 18.16 -18.68
N VAL A 227 6.63 18.84 -19.78
CA VAL A 227 5.33 18.74 -20.45
C VAL A 227 5.09 17.35 -21.03
N THR A 228 6.13 16.69 -21.56
CA THR A 228 6.04 15.31 -22.07
C THR A 228 5.57 14.35 -20.97
N TYR A 229 6.16 14.44 -19.78
CA TYR A 229 5.76 13.63 -18.63
C TYR A 229 4.32 13.96 -18.18
N HIS A 230 3.90 15.22 -18.26
CA HIS A 230 2.52 15.59 -17.94
C HIS A 230 1.52 15.00 -18.96
N MET A 231 1.83 15.06 -20.25
CA MET A 231 1.04 14.43 -21.32
C MET A 231 0.94 12.91 -21.12
N GLU A 232 2.03 12.26 -20.74
CA GLU A 232 2.05 10.83 -20.42
C GLU A 232 1.15 10.49 -19.23
N ARG A 233 1.22 11.28 -18.15
CA ARG A 233 0.32 11.12 -16.99
C ARG A 233 -1.14 11.36 -17.33
N MET A 234 -1.44 12.30 -18.22
CA MET A 234 -2.79 12.53 -18.73
C MET A 234 -3.29 11.31 -19.49
N ALA A 235 -2.48 10.77 -20.42
CA ALA A 235 -2.82 9.55 -21.16
C ALA A 235 -3.01 8.34 -20.24
N GLN A 236 -2.17 8.19 -19.21
CA GLN A 236 -2.31 7.12 -18.22
C GLN A 236 -3.59 7.28 -17.39
N ALA A 237 -3.94 8.49 -16.97
CA ALA A 237 -5.19 8.74 -16.24
C ALA A 237 -6.40 8.39 -17.09
N MET A 238 -6.43 8.79 -18.37
CA MET A 238 -7.49 8.41 -19.31
C MET A 238 -7.56 6.89 -19.49
N THR A 239 -6.41 6.22 -19.63
CA THR A 239 -6.35 4.76 -19.74
C THR A 239 -6.94 4.08 -18.51
N ASN A 240 -6.62 4.56 -17.31
CA ASN A 240 -7.14 4.01 -16.06
C ASN A 240 -8.66 4.17 -15.96
N VAL A 241 -9.19 5.34 -16.33
CA VAL A 241 -10.63 5.60 -16.31
C VAL A 241 -11.36 4.62 -17.25
N ILE A 242 -10.89 4.50 -18.49
CA ILE A 242 -11.49 3.61 -19.50
C ILE A 242 -11.45 2.14 -19.04
N ARG A 243 -10.36 1.69 -18.43
CA ARG A 243 -10.23 0.33 -17.89
C ARG A 243 -11.10 0.08 -16.65
N SER A 244 -11.34 1.12 -15.85
CA SER A 244 -12.03 1.01 -14.57
C SER A 244 -13.55 1.07 -14.65
N ASP A 245 -14.12 1.32 -15.83
CA ASP A 245 -15.57 1.37 -16.01
C ASP A 245 -16.22 0.01 -15.72
N ALA A 246 -16.94 -0.06 -14.61
CA ALA A 246 -17.59 -1.27 -14.11
C ALA A 246 -18.72 -1.77 -15.03
N GLY A 247 -19.23 -0.93 -15.94
CA GLY A 247 -20.27 -1.33 -16.88
C GLY A 247 -19.76 -2.13 -18.08
N VAL A 248 -18.47 -2.01 -18.39
CA VAL A 248 -17.88 -2.50 -19.65
C VAL A 248 -16.55 -3.25 -19.44
N ASN A 249 -16.06 -3.34 -18.20
CA ASN A 249 -14.83 -4.07 -17.91
C ASN A 249 -15.05 -5.58 -17.80
N GLU A 250 -14.07 -6.34 -18.24
CA GLU A 250 -13.98 -7.78 -18.02
C GLU A 250 -12.82 -8.06 -17.07
N MET A 251 -13.12 -8.71 -15.94
CA MET A 251 -12.11 -9.06 -14.95
C MET A 251 -11.34 -10.29 -15.43
N ILE A 252 -10.04 -10.10 -15.67
CA ILE A 252 -9.14 -11.20 -16.05
C ILE A 252 -8.71 -11.94 -14.78
N THR A 253 -8.86 -13.27 -14.81
CA THR A 253 -8.38 -14.13 -13.71
C THR A 253 -6.86 -14.30 -13.80
N GLY A 254 -6.17 -14.11 -12.67
CA GLY A 254 -4.72 -14.24 -12.56
C GLY A 254 -4.29 -14.86 -11.23
N ALA A 255 -3.06 -15.37 -11.16
CA ALA A 255 -2.50 -15.90 -9.93
C ALA A 255 -2.04 -14.75 -9.01
N ALA A 256 -2.47 -14.79 -7.75
CA ALA A 256 -2.02 -13.87 -6.71
C ALA A 256 -1.15 -14.63 -5.71
N TYR A 257 0.04 -14.10 -5.41
CA TYR A 257 0.97 -14.73 -4.47
C TYR A 257 0.95 -14.01 -3.11
N ALA A 258 0.87 -14.79 -2.04
CA ALA A 258 0.98 -14.33 -0.66
C ALA A 258 2.21 -14.98 0.01
N LEU A 259 2.85 -14.24 0.91
CA LEU A 259 4.00 -14.75 1.66
C LEU A 259 3.48 -15.63 2.81
N GLU A 260 3.76 -16.93 2.74
CA GLU A 260 3.40 -17.89 3.79
C GLU A 260 4.63 -18.19 4.67
N THR A 261 4.50 -18.00 5.98
CA THR A 261 5.56 -18.30 6.94
C THR A 261 5.57 -19.80 7.26
N TYR A 262 6.54 -20.54 6.70
CA TYR A 262 6.75 -21.94 7.05
C TYR A 262 7.66 -22.08 8.28
N VAL A 263 7.16 -22.72 9.34
CA VAL A 263 7.94 -23.00 10.55
C VAL A 263 8.40 -24.46 10.53
N ALA A 264 9.69 -24.68 10.27
CA ALA A 264 10.30 -26.01 10.37
C ALA A 264 10.66 -26.31 11.83
N VAL A 265 9.84 -27.14 12.49
CA VAL A 265 10.09 -27.59 13.86
C VAL A 265 11.17 -28.69 13.84
N HIS A 266 12.35 -28.36 14.35
CA HIS A 266 13.46 -29.29 14.47
C HIS A 266 13.32 -30.11 15.77
N TRP A 267 12.72 -31.30 15.68
CA TRP A 267 12.51 -32.20 16.83
C TRP A 267 13.81 -32.69 17.49
N ALA A 268 14.95 -32.59 16.79
CA ALA A 268 16.26 -32.96 17.33
C ALA A 268 16.61 -32.20 18.62
N TRP A 269 16.15 -30.95 18.78
CA TRP A 269 16.38 -30.16 20.00
C TRP A 269 15.64 -30.70 21.23
N LEU A 270 14.58 -31.50 21.06
CA LEU A 270 13.86 -32.14 22.17
C LEU A 270 14.59 -33.38 22.71
N THR A 271 15.59 -33.90 22.01
CA THR A 271 16.33 -35.10 22.45
C THR A 271 17.09 -34.84 23.75
N PHE A 272 17.78 -33.71 23.88
CA PHE A 272 18.54 -33.34 25.07
C PHE A 272 17.69 -33.25 26.36
N PRO A 273 16.58 -32.47 26.40
CA PRO A 273 15.73 -32.43 27.59
C PRO A 273 15.06 -33.77 27.90
N LEU A 274 14.68 -34.56 26.88
CA LEU A 274 14.12 -35.90 27.08
C LEU A 274 15.14 -36.86 27.69
N ILE A 275 16.39 -36.84 27.22
CA ILE A 275 17.48 -37.65 27.76
C ILE A 275 17.78 -37.26 29.21
N MET A 276 17.85 -35.96 29.51
CA MET A 276 18.03 -35.47 30.88
C MET A 276 16.90 -35.91 31.82
N LEU A 277 15.65 -35.84 31.35
CA LEU A 277 14.50 -36.30 32.12
C LEU A 277 14.57 -37.81 32.37
N LEU A 278 14.98 -38.60 31.37
CA LEU A 278 15.14 -40.04 31.51
C LEU A 278 16.29 -40.42 32.48
N LEU A 279 17.44 -39.76 32.37
CA LEU A 279 18.58 -39.95 33.27
C LEU A 279 18.24 -39.58 34.72
N SER A 280 17.55 -38.47 34.94
CA SER A 280 17.12 -38.06 36.30
C SER A 280 16.10 -39.03 36.90
N SER A 281 15.17 -39.54 36.10
CA SER A 281 14.23 -40.59 36.50
C SER A 281 14.97 -41.88 36.91
N ILE A 282 15.91 -42.35 36.09
CA ILE A 282 16.74 -43.53 36.41
C ILE A 282 17.53 -43.31 37.69
N PHE A 283 18.17 -42.14 37.84
CA PHE A 283 18.94 -41.80 39.04
C PHE A 283 18.07 -41.83 40.30
N LEU A 284 16.86 -41.28 40.22
CA LEU A 284 15.91 -41.28 41.33
C LEU A 284 15.49 -42.71 41.72
N VAL A 285 15.14 -43.54 40.74
CA VAL A 285 14.79 -44.96 40.98
C VAL A 285 15.99 -45.72 41.58
N ALA A 286 17.19 -45.53 41.05
CA ALA A 286 18.40 -46.17 41.56
C ALA A 286 18.70 -45.75 43.02
N THR A 287 18.52 -44.48 43.33
CA THR A 287 18.68 -43.96 44.70
C THR A 287 17.65 -44.56 45.65
N MET A 288 16.40 -44.70 45.22
CA MET A 288 15.33 -45.32 46.01
C MET A 288 15.60 -46.80 46.27
N LEU A 289 16.07 -47.54 45.27
CA LEU A 289 16.43 -48.96 45.38
C LEU A 289 17.70 -49.20 46.21
N LYS A 290 18.71 -48.34 46.08
CA LYS A 290 19.93 -48.43 46.89
C LYS A 290 19.63 -48.15 48.35
N THR A 291 18.87 -47.08 48.62
CA THR A 291 18.43 -46.75 49.98
C THR A 291 17.55 -47.85 50.57
N SER A 292 16.67 -48.48 49.79
CA SER A 292 15.82 -49.58 50.29
C SER A 292 16.58 -50.89 50.53
N ARG A 293 17.65 -51.14 49.78
CA ARG A 293 18.55 -52.30 49.97
C ARG A 293 19.51 -52.11 51.13
N ASP A 294 20.04 -50.91 51.34
CA ASP A 294 20.88 -50.60 52.52
C ASP A 294 20.07 -50.61 53.83
N ILE A 295 18.73 -50.54 53.77
CA ILE A 295 17.84 -50.80 54.92
C ILE A 295 17.82 -52.30 55.32
N HIS A 296 18.22 -53.23 54.43
CA HIS A 296 18.20 -54.67 54.70
C HIS A 296 19.59 -55.27 55.02
N GLY A 297 20.68 -54.50 54.87
CA GLY A 297 22.04 -54.94 55.16
C GLY A 297 22.60 -54.25 56.40
N ASP A 298 22.34 -54.83 57.57
CA ASP A 298 23.03 -54.63 58.85
C ASP A 298 23.38 -53.18 59.29
N ILE A 299 22.68 -52.17 58.78
CA ILE A 299 22.62 -50.86 59.40
C ILE A 299 21.52 -50.95 60.43
N GLY A 300 21.90 -51.43 61.62
CA GLY A 300 21.09 -51.45 62.81
C GLY A 300 20.31 -50.14 62.90
N THR A 301 18.98 -50.25 62.96
CA THR A 301 18.09 -49.11 63.05
C THR A 301 18.51 -48.28 64.26
N TRP A 302 19.30 -47.24 64.04
CA TRP A 302 19.59 -46.24 65.05
C TRP A 302 18.36 -45.33 65.14
N LYS A 303 17.24 -45.95 65.54
CA LYS A 303 16.10 -45.25 66.09
C LYS A 303 16.57 -44.79 67.47
N THR A 304 16.87 -43.50 67.56
CA THR A 304 17.13 -42.73 68.78
C THR A 304 16.06 -42.89 69.89
N SER A 305 15.02 -43.68 69.65
CA SER A 305 13.89 -43.95 70.52
C SER A 305 14.10 -45.07 71.56
N ALA A 306 15.14 -45.92 71.42
CA ALA A 306 15.38 -47.07 72.33
C ALA A 306 16.43 -46.81 73.44
N MET A 307 17.11 -45.66 73.40
CA MET A 307 18.10 -45.26 74.40
C MET A 307 17.51 -45.01 75.81
N PRO A 308 16.29 -44.45 75.98
CA PRO A 308 15.74 -44.19 77.31
C PRO A 308 15.38 -45.47 78.07
N THR A 309 14.99 -46.53 77.36
CA THR A 309 14.56 -47.82 77.94
C THR A 309 15.72 -48.67 78.44
N LEU A 310 16.94 -48.46 77.92
CA LEU A 310 18.16 -49.11 78.41
C LEU A 310 18.86 -48.26 79.49
N MET A 311 18.75 -46.92 79.45
CA MET A 311 19.33 -46.05 80.47
C MET A 311 18.53 -45.95 81.77
N TYR A 312 17.23 -46.27 81.78
CA TYR A 312 16.38 -46.22 82.98
C TYR A 312 15.80 -47.62 83.33
N SER A 313 16.70 -48.48 83.83
CA SER A 313 16.47 -49.54 84.83
C SER A 313 15.04 -50.09 84.97
N LEU A 314 14.73 -51.20 84.28
CA LEU A 314 13.66 -52.10 84.74
C LEU A 314 14.09 -52.78 86.06
N PRO A 315 13.21 -52.85 87.08
CA PRO A 315 13.55 -53.41 88.39
C PRO A 315 13.92 -54.90 88.32
N GLN A 316 14.92 -55.30 89.12
CA GLN A 316 15.61 -56.61 89.08
C GLN A 316 14.70 -57.84 89.06
N HIS A 317 13.52 -57.78 89.68
CA HIS A 317 12.59 -58.91 89.72
C HIS A 317 11.98 -59.27 88.35
N MET A 318 12.01 -58.37 87.36
CA MET A 318 11.51 -58.61 86.00
C MET A 318 12.60 -59.02 85.00
N GLN A 319 13.88 -58.78 85.31
CA GLN A 319 14.98 -59.29 84.48
C GLN A 319 15.06 -60.82 84.56
N ASN A 320 14.81 -61.39 85.75
CA ASN A 320 14.84 -62.83 85.95
C ASN A 320 13.68 -63.57 85.25
N ASP A 321 12.51 -62.94 85.11
CA ASP A 321 11.36 -63.53 84.38
C ASP A 321 11.50 -63.43 82.85
N ILE A 322 12.21 -62.44 82.33
CA ILE A 322 12.51 -62.30 80.90
C ILE A 322 13.63 -63.26 80.47
N ILE A 323 14.58 -63.54 81.36
CA ILE A 323 15.66 -64.51 81.10
C ILE A 323 15.13 -65.95 81.25
N SER A 324 14.22 -66.23 82.19
CA SER A 324 13.66 -67.58 82.40
C SER A 324 12.61 -68.01 81.36
N THR A 325 11.99 -67.08 80.63
CA THR A 325 11.04 -67.40 79.54
C THR A 325 11.70 -67.75 78.20
N THR A 326 13.03 -67.76 78.11
CA THR A 326 13.75 -68.16 76.88
C THR A 326 14.06 -69.66 76.76
N SER A 327 13.77 -70.48 77.78
CA SER A 327 14.08 -71.93 77.77
C SER A 327 12.87 -72.88 77.78
N SER A 328 11.66 -72.40 77.49
CA SER A 328 10.49 -73.26 77.27
C SER A 328 9.59 -72.65 76.20
N GLY A 329 9.46 -73.33 75.06
CA GLY A 329 8.54 -72.96 74.00
C GLY A 329 7.10 -73.02 74.51
N GLY A 330 6.44 -71.86 74.56
CA GLY A 330 5.08 -71.75 75.04
C GLY A 330 4.40 -70.48 74.55
N GLN A 331 3.29 -70.68 73.84
CA GLN A 331 2.35 -69.67 73.35
C GLN A 331 2.06 -68.54 74.35
N GLY A 332 1.92 -67.33 73.79
CA GLY A 332 1.19 -66.23 74.43
C GLY A 332 2.03 -65.01 74.74
N SER A 333 2.32 -64.18 73.72
CA SER A 333 2.78 -62.81 73.95
C SER A 333 1.62 -62.02 74.58
N ARG A 334 1.56 -62.01 75.93
CA ARG A 334 0.66 -61.12 76.66
C ARG A 334 1.15 -59.70 76.43
N ARG A 335 0.36 -58.93 75.66
CA ARG A 335 0.58 -57.51 75.38
C ARG A 335 0.61 -56.72 76.69
N VAL A 336 1.81 -56.41 77.16
CA VAL A 336 2.02 -55.49 78.27
C VAL A 336 1.89 -54.07 77.72
N ARG A 337 0.75 -53.42 77.98
CA ARG A 337 0.57 -52.00 77.66
C ARG A 337 1.15 -51.15 78.78
N ILE A 338 2.13 -50.34 78.42
CA ILE A 338 2.70 -49.32 79.31
C ILE A 338 2.14 -47.98 78.86
N ARG A 339 1.55 -47.21 79.79
CA ARG A 339 1.11 -45.84 79.54
C ARG A 339 1.86 -44.90 80.48
N LEU A 340 2.31 -43.78 79.95
CA LEU A 340 2.82 -42.67 80.73
C LEU A 340 1.67 -41.73 81.07
N LEU A 341 1.42 -41.51 82.36
CA LEU A 341 0.49 -40.48 82.82
C LEU A 341 1.28 -39.26 83.31
N PRO A 342 0.96 -38.05 82.83
CA PRO A 342 1.83 -36.86 82.95
C PRO A 342 2.11 -36.35 84.37
N LYS A 343 1.44 -36.87 85.41
CA LYS A 343 1.71 -36.51 86.82
C LYS A 343 2.08 -37.69 87.73
N GLN A 344 2.05 -38.93 87.23
CA GLN A 344 2.18 -40.15 88.05
C GLN A 344 3.18 -41.18 87.50
N GLY A 345 3.87 -40.87 86.39
CA GLY A 345 4.91 -41.72 85.84
C GLY A 345 4.40 -42.93 85.05
N TRP A 346 5.33 -43.77 84.61
CA TRP A 346 5.05 -44.95 83.78
C TRP A 346 4.38 -46.05 84.60
N ARG A 347 3.23 -46.58 84.14
CA ARG A 347 2.61 -47.77 84.72
C ARG A 347 2.23 -48.82 83.69
N VAL A 348 2.27 -50.06 84.15
CA VAL A 348 1.87 -51.27 83.43
C VAL A 348 0.51 -51.72 83.94
N SER A 349 -0.51 -51.77 83.07
CA SER A 349 -1.86 -52.17 83.46
C SER A 349 -2.01 -53.69 83.46
N GLY A 350 -2.25 -54.32 84.63
CA GLY A 350 -2.44 -55.78 84.70
C GLY A 350 -2.69 -56.45 86.06
N GLN A 351 -2.64 -55.76 87.21
CA GLN A 351 -3.01 -56.36 88.50
C GLN A 351 -3.94 -55.45 89.31
N VAL A 352 -5.14 -55.97 89.58
CA VAL A 352 -6.04 -55.52 90.65
C VAL A 352 -5.57 -56.23 91.93
N GLN A 353 -4.95 -55.49 92.85
CA GLN A 353 -4.82 -55.93 94.25
C GLN A 353 -5.97 -55.33 95.05
N LEU A 354 -6.70 -56.18 95.77
CA LEU A 354 -7.77 -55.81 96.71
C LEU A 354 -7.22 -54.93 97.84
N ALA A 355 -7.93 -53.86 98.18
CA ALA A 355 -7.66 -53.03 99.35
C ALA A 355 -8.42 -53.55 100.59
N PRO A 356 -7.88 -53.37 101.81
CA PRO A 356 -8.38 -54.05 103.02
C PRO A 356 -9.65 -53.40 103.59
N MET A 357 -10.49 -54.23 104.19
CA MET A 357 -11.72 -53.89 104.90
C MET A 357 -11.45 -53.12 106.21
N ALA A 358 -12.25 -52.11 106.49
CA ALA A 358 -12.16 -51.24 107.67
C ALA A 358 -12.68 -51.92 108.97
N PRO A 359 -12.12 -51.58 110.14
CA PRO A 359 -12.76 -51.87 111.43
C PRO A 359 -13.72 -50.73 111.87
N PRO A 360 -14.80 -51.04 112.62
CA PRO A 360 -15.82 -50.08 113.00
C PRO A 360 -15.54 -49.38 114.36
N GLY A 361 -15.99 -48.13 114.51
CA GLY A 361 -16.40 -47.58 115.81
C GLY A 361 -15.99 -46.15 116.16
N PHE A 362 -17.02 -45.38 116.57
CA PHE A 362 -17.12 -44.03 117.21
C PHE A 362 -17.17 -42.81 116.26
N ILE A 363 -18.28 -42.07 116.07
CA ILE A 363 -19.70 -42.09 116.51
C ILE A 363 -20.54 -41.74 115.29
#